data_AF-A0A1F8QP86-F1
#
_entry.id   AF-A0A1F8QP86-F1
#
_cell.length_a   1.000
_cell.length_b   1.000
_cell.length_c   1.000
_cell.angle_alpha   90.00
_cell.angle_beta   90.00
_cell.angle_gamma   90.00
#
_symmetry.space_group_name_H-M   'P 1'
#
loop_
_entity.id
_entity.type
_entity.pdbx_description
1 polymer ?
#
loop_
_entity_poly.entity_id
_entity_poly.type
_entity_poly.pdbx_seq_one_letter_code
_entity_poly.pdbx_strand_id
1 'polypeptide(L)' 'MDGMQMSRIVEQYCRKVTSTYENIKITRIADRKTVFVEQTGESGRAVMLNEYKVDGITCWAGYSTRSQTVYISMTA' A
#
# COMPACT_ATOMS: atom_id res chain seq x y z
N MET A 1 -11.42 2.09 -3.86
CA MET A 1 -10.29 2.97 -3.53
C MET A 1 -10.23 4.06 -4.58
N ASP A 2 -10.42 5.31 -4.19
CA ASP A 2 -10.13 6.46 -5.04
C ASP A 2 -8.72 7.01 -4.74
N GLY A 3 -8.25 7.94 -5.57
CA GLY A 3 -6.92 8.53 -5.42
C GLY A 3 -6.74 9.34 -4.13
N MET A 4 -7.79 10.03 -3.65
CA MET A 4 -7.72 10.85 -2.44
C MET A 4 -7.62 9.98 -1.18
N GLN A 5 -8.44 8.93 -1.11
CA GLN A 5 -8.39 7.94 -0.04
C GLN A 5 -7.03 7.24 0.01
N MET A 6 -6.49 6.86 -1.15
CA MET A 6 -5.18 6.22 -1.25
C MET A 6 -4.07 7.13 -0.74
N SER A 7 -4.03 8.40 -1.17
CA SER A 7 -3.01 9.35 -0.69
C SER A 7 -3.10 9.56 0.83
N ARG A 8 -4.31 9.68 1.39
CA ARG A 8 -4.49 9.81 2.86
C ARG A 8 -3.96 8.60 3.63
N ILE A 9 -4.21 7.39 3.14
CA ILE A 9 -3.70 6.16 3.75
C ILE A 9 -2.18 6.16 3.78
N VAL A 10 -1.56 6.49 2.64
CA VAL A 10 -0.10 6.51 2.49
C VAL A 10 0.53 7.58 3.39
N GLU A 11 -0.04 8.79 3.43
CA GLU A 11 0.42 9.87 4.29
C GLU A 11 0.36 9.50 5.78
N GLN A 12 -0.77 8.96 6.23
CA GLN A 12 -0.95 8.56 7.63
C GLN A 12 -0.02 7.42 8.01
N TYR A 13 0.15 6.43 7.12
CA TYR A 13 1.10 5.34 7.33
C TYR A 13 2.54 5.85 7.48
N CYS A 14 3.00 6.72 6.57
CA CYS A 14 4.36 7.26 6.59
C CYS A 14 4.63 8.11 7.84
N ARG A 15 3.64 8.91 8.26
CA ARG A 15 3.71 9.75 9.46
C ARG A 15 3.52 8.97 10.76
N LYS A 16 3.31 7.65 10.69
CA LYS A 16 2.98 6.78 11.84
C LYS A 16 1.77 7.27 12.63
N VAL A 17 0.82 7.91 11.95
CA VAL A 17 -0.45 8.33 12.53
C VAL A 17 -1.35 7.09 12.58
N THR A 18 -1.75 6.69 13.79
CA THR A 18 -2.70 5.60 13.95
C THR A 18 -4.05 6.00 13.39
N SER A 19 -4.43 5.40 12.27
CA SER A 19 -5.71 5.63 11.61
C SER A 19 -6.38 4.29 11.34
N THR A 20 -7.58 4.12 11.89
CA THR A 20 -8.43 2.97 11.61
C THR A 20 -9.21 3.22 10.31
N TYR A 21 -8.94 2.41 9.30
CA TYR A 21 -9.78 2.32 8.11
C TYR A 21 -10.65 1.08 8.28
N GLU A 22 -11.92 1.26 8.65
CA GLU A 22 -12.81 0.18 9.12
C GLU A 22 -12.95 -1.01 8.15
N ASN A 23 -12.59 -0.84 6.86
CA ASN A 23 -12.68 -1.87 5.83
C ASN A 23 -11.41 -2.01 4.96
N ILE A 24 -10.30 -1.38 5.34
CA ILE A 24 -9.06 -1.44 4.54
C ILE A 24 -7.94 -1.97 5.41
N LYS A 25 -7.39 -3.13 5.00
CA LYS A 25 -6.20 -3.69 5.61
C LYS A 25 -4.97 -2.98 5.04
N ILE A 26 -4.01 -2.63 5.89
CA ILE A 26 -2.71 -2.10 5.45
C ILE A 26 -1.66 -3.15 5.77
N THR A 27 -0.87 -3.55 4.76
CA THR A 27 0.19 -4.55 4.90
C THR A 27 1.50 -3.99 4.39
N ARG A 28 2.51 -3.94 5.26
CA ARG A 28 3.88 -3.61 4.87
C ARG A 28 4.50 -4.82 4.15
N ILE A 29 5.00 -4.61 2.94
CA ILE A 29 5.79 -5.60 2.20
C ILE A 29 7.27 -5.25 2.28
N ALA A 30 8.13 -6.07 1.68
CA ALA A 30 9.55 -5.78 1.57
C ALA A 30 9.84 -4.43 0.90
N ASP A 31 10.95 -3.81 1.29
CA ASP A 31 11.38 -2.50 0.82
C ASP A 31 11.77 -2.52 -0.65
N ARG A 32 11.71 -1.35 -1.29
CA ARG A 32 12.12 -1.12 -2.67
C ARG A 32 11.41 -2.02 -3.68
N LYS A 33 10.20 -2.46 -3.34
CA LYS A 33 9.29 -3.14 -4.26
C LYS A 33 8.40 -2.12 -4.94
N THR A 34 8.19 -2.32 -6.24
CA THR A 34 7.24 -1.59 -7.10
C THR A 34 6.10 -2.50 -7.58
N VAL A 35 6.20 -3.79 -7.31
CA VAL A 35 5.17 -4.80 -7.57
C VAL A 35 5.14 -5.80 -6.42
N PHE A 36 3.94 -6.27 -6.10
CA PHE A 36 3.72 -7.36 -5.14
C PHE A 36 2.88 -8.46 -5.78
N VAL A 37 3.22 -9.72 -5.56
CA VAL A 37 2.39 -10.84 -6.00
C VAL A 37 1.53 -11.28 -4.84
N GLU A 38 0.25 -10.91 -4.88
CA GLU A 38 -0.76 -11.41 -3.96
C GLU A 38 -1.09 -12.86 -4.33
N GLN A 39 -0.92 -13.78 -3.38
CA GLN A 39 -1.26 -15.19 -3.57
C GLN A 39 -2.61 -15.54 -2.94
N THR A 40 -3.39 -16.35 -3.65
CA THR A 40 -4.66 -16.90 -3.18
C THR A 40 -4.81 -18.32 -3.73
N GLY A 41 -4.56 -19.33 -2.90
CA GLY A 41 -4.48 -20.72 -3.36
C GLY A 41 -3.42 -20.86 -4.45
N GLU A 42 -3.80 -21.42 -5.60
CA GLU A 42 -2.91 -21.65 -6.75
C GLU A 42 -2.79 -20.45 -7.71
N SER A 43 -3.51 -19.36 -7.45
CA SER A 43 -3.53 -18.17 -8.30
C SER A 43 -2.76 -17.01 -7.66
N GLY A 44 -1.86 -16.40 -8.45
CA GLY A 44 -1.14 -15.18 -8.09
C GLY A 44 -1.63 -13.98 -8.91
N ARG A 45 -1.79 -12.82 -8.28
CA ARG A 45 -2.08 -11.55 -8.95
C ARG A 45 -1.00 -10.54 -8.67
N ALA A 46 -0.48 -9.91 -9.72
CA ALA A 46 0.39 -8.75 -9.57
C ALA A 46 -0.42 -7.53 -9.13
N VAL A 47 0.00 -6.93 -8.02
CA VAL A 47 -0.43 -5.61 -7.54
C VAL A 47 0.68 -4.63 -7.88
N MET A 48 0.41 -3.74 -8.84
CA MET A 48 1.32 -2.66 -9.20
C MET A 48 1.25 -1.58 -8.12
N LEU A 49 2.41 -1.05 -7.75
CA LEU A 49 2.53 -0.01 -6.73
C LEU A 49 2.89 1.31 -7.40
N ASN A 50 2.16 2.37 -7.07
CA ASN A 50 2.47 3.72 -7.53
C ASN A 50 3.39 4.40 -6.52
N GLU A 51 4.25 5.29 -7.00
CA GLU A 51 5.11 6.12 -6.17
C GLU A 51 4.30 7.23 -5.48
N TYR A 52 4.61 7.46 -4.21
CA TYR A 52 4.11 8.55 -3.38
C TYR A 52 5.29 9.19 -2.65
N LYS A 53 5.31 10.52 -2.60
CA LYS A 53 6.31 11.30 -1.85
C LYS A 53 5.62 11.96 -0.67
N VAL A 54 6.00 11.57 0.54
CA VAL A 54 5.44 12.10 1.79
C VAL A 54 6.58 12.64 2.63
N ASP A 55 6.59 13.94 2.89
CA ASP A 55 7.57 14.61 3.75
C ASP A 55 9.05 14.30 3.37
N GLY A 56 9.33 14.15 2.07
CA GLY A 56 10.65 13.79 1.55
C GLY A 56 10.96 12.30 1.52
N ILE A 57 10.09 11.45 2.08
CA ILE A 57 10.20 9.99 2.05
C ILE A 57 9.47 9.46 0.81
N THR A 58 10.13 8.56 0.08
CA THR A 58 9.51 7.87 -1.06
C THR A 58 8.90 6.54 -0.59
N CYS A 59 7.65 6.32 -0.94
CA CYS A 59 6.91 5.12 -0.64
C CYS A 59 6.16 4.65 -1.89
N TRP A 60 5.93 3.35 -1.97
CA TRP A 60 5.19 2.73 -3.05
C TRP A 60 3.99 2.01 -2.48
N ALA A 61 2.82 2.30 -3.02
CA ALA A 61 1.60 1.69 -2.54
C ALA A 61 0.67 1.28 -3.67
N GLY A 62 -0.03 0.16 -3.46
CA GLY A 62 -1.03 -0.36 -4.39
C GLY A 62 -2.17 -1.02 -3.63
N TYR A 63 -3.37 -0.92 -4.18
CA TYR A 63 -4.58 -1.47 -3.57
C TYR A 63 -5.04 -2.73 -4.31
N SER A 64 -5.25 -3.81 -3.57
CA SER A 64 -5.96 -4.99 -4.05
C SER A 64 -7.44 -4.89 -3.70
N THR A 65 -8.30 -4.80 -4.71
CA THR A 65 -9.75 -4.92 -4.53
C THR A 65 -10.18 -6.30 -4.05
N ARG A 66 -9.33 -7.32 -4.26
CA ARG A 66 -9.65 -8.71 -3.93
C ARG A 66 -9.58 -8.96 -2.43
N SER A 67 -8.49 -8.53 -1.80
CA SER A 67 -8.27 -8.69 -0.35
C SER A 67 -8.61 -7.43 0.45
N GLN A 68 -9.06 -6.36 -0.22
CA GLN A 68 -9.27 -5.04 0.37
C GLN A 68 -8.03 -4.56 1.14
N THR A 69 -6.84 -4.85 0.58
CA THR A 69 -5.55 -4.59 1.23
C THR A 69 -4.75 -3.55 0.43
N VAL A 70 -4.24 -2.54 1.14
CA VAL A 70 -3.17 -1.66 0.66
C VAL A 70 -1.83 -2.28 1.03
N TYR A 71 -1.03 -2.57 0.02
CA TYR A 71 0.35 -3.01 0.18
C TYR A 71 1.27 -1.80 0.10
N ILE A 72 2.16 -1.62 1.08
CA ILE A 72 3.09 -0.48 1.15
C ILE A 72 4.53 -0.99 1.16
N SER A 73 5.38 -0.35 0.37
CA SER A 73 6.83 -0.55 0.26
C SER A 73 7.54 0.79 0.50
N MET A 74 8.65 0.84 1.22
CA MET A 74 9.42 2.08 1.47
C MET A 74 10.83 1.97 0.90
N THR A 75 11.57 3.09 0.89
CA THR A 75 12.95 3.20 0.38
C THR A 75 14.07 2.62 1.24
N ALA A 76 13.78 2.14 2.46
CA ALA A 76 14.69 2.07 3.61
C ALA A 76 14.96 3.42 4.26
#